data_AF-A0A846H4F9-F1
#
_entry.id   AF-A0A846H4F9-F1
#
_cell.length_a   1.000
_cell.length_b   1.000
_cell.length_c   1.000
_cell.angle_alpha   90.00
_cell.angle_beta   90.00
_cell.angle_gamma   90.00
#
_symmetry.space_group_name_H-M   'P 1'
#
loop_
_entity.id
_entity.type
_entity.pdbx_description
1 polymer ?
#
loop_
_entity_poly.entity_id
_entity_poly.type
_entity_poly.pdbx_seq_one_letter_code
_entity_poly.pdbx_strand_id
1 'polypeptide(L)'
;MLQTLLIYLAIILYLVMAYCFFAEWLHFFLQDEQMNLEQRLFSGVILVIASILWIVVVPFAYLELLKFHKKHKEVIDLLINQSNSKLYDD
;
A
#
# COMPACT_ATOMS: atom_id res chain seq x y z
N MET A 1 -15.42 32.11 9.15
CA MET A 1 -14.02 32.09 9.63
C MET A 1 -13.57 30.70 10.06
N LEU A 2 -14.18 30.09 11.10
CA LEU A 2 -13.84 28.73 11.53
C LEU A 2 -14.00 27.66 10.43
N GLN A 3 -15.12 27.67 9.69
CA GLN A 3 -15.36 26.74 8.59
C GLN A 3 -14.29 26.84 7.49
N THR A 4 -13.90 28.05 7.14
CA THR A 4 -12.85 28.32 6.16
C THR A 4 -11.50 27.75 6.62
N LEU A 5 -11.15 27.91 7.90
CA LEU A 5 -9.94 27.34 8.48
C LEU A 5 -9.95 25.81 8.46
N LEU A 6 -11.10 25.19 8.78
CA LEU A 6 -11.25 23.73 8.73
C LEU A 6 -11.11 23.18 7.30
N ILE A 7 -11.64 23.88 6.29
CA ILE A 7 -11.49 23.49 4.90
C ILE A 7 -10.03 23.53 4.48
N TYR A 8 -9.31 24.61 4.79
CA TYR A 8 -7.88 24.70 4.48
C TYR A 8 -7.06 23.63 5.19
N LEU A 9 -7.35 23.35 6.46
CA LEU A 9 -6.69 22.27 7.19
C LEU A 9 -6.95 20.91 6.52
N ALA A 10 -8.18 20.63 6.11
CA ALA A 10 -8.53 19.38 5.41
C ALA A 10 -7.80 19.26 4.07
N ILE A 11 -7.68 20.34 3.30
CA ILE A 11 -6.93 20.37 2.03
C ILE A 11 -5.45 20.10 2.28
N ILE A 12 -4.85 20.72 3.29
CA ILE A 12 -3.44 20.51 3.63
C ILE A 12 -3.21 19.05 4.03
N LEU A 13 -4.05 18.49 4.92
CA LEU A 13 -3.95 17.10 5.32
C LEU A 13 -4.09 16.15 4.12
N TYR A 14 -5.05 16.43 3.24
CA TYR A 14 -5.24 15.65 2.02
C TYR A 14 -4.00 15.65 1.13
N LEU A 15 -3.39 16.82 0.91
CA LEU A 15 -2.19 16.96 0.08
C LEU A 15 -0.98 16.28 0.71
N VAL A 16 -0.78 16.42 2.02
CA VAL A 16 0.31 15.76 2.76
C VAL A 16 0.18 14.24 2.66
N MET A 17 -1.02 13.70 2.92
CA MET A 17 -1.27 12.25 2.81
C MET A 17 -1.05 11.75 1.37
N ALA A 18 -1.58 12.46 0.38
CA ALA A 18 -1.38 12.13 -1.03
C ALA A 18 0.11 12.10 -1.40
N TYR A 19 0.90 13.07 -0.92
CA TYR A 19 2.34 13.10 -1.14
C TYR A 19 3.06 11.91 -0.47
N CYS A 20 2.71 11.59 0.77
CA CYS A 20 3.29 10.45 1.48
C CYS A 20 3.02 9.13 0.74
N PHE A 21 1.77 8.88 0.34
CA PHE A 21 1.43 7.68 -0.43
C PHE A 21 2.10 7.65 -1.80
N PHE A 22 2.12 8.79 -2.50
CA PHE A 22 2.81 8.91 -3.78
C PHE A 22 4.30 8.60 -3.66
N ALA A 23 4.98 9.13 -2.65
CA ALA A 23 6.41 8.88 -2.43
C ALA A 23 6.70 7.40 -2.17
N GLU A 24 5.88 6.76 -1.33
CA GLU A 24 6.03 5.33 -1.01
C GLU A 24 5.78 4.46 -2.25
N TRP A 25 4.68 4.71 -2.98
CA TRP A 25 4.38 3.96 -4.20
C TRP A 25 5.40 4.23 -5.31
N LEU A 26 5.91 5.45 -5.41
CA LEU A 26 6.96 5.79 -6.37
C LEU A 26 8.25 5.03 -6.05
N HIS A 27 8.59 4.89 -4.77
CA HIS A 27 9.72 4.09 -4.34
C HIS A 27 9.59 2.63 -4.82
N PHE A 28 8.44 2.00 -4.56
CA PHE A 28 8.16 0.64 -5.04
C PHE A 28 8.18 0.54 -6.57
N PHE A 29 7.57 1.51 -7.25
CA PHE A 29 7.55 1.56 -8.72
C PHE A 29 8.96 1.69 -9.33
N LEU A 30 9.86 2.41 -8.67
CA LEU A 30 11.24 2.56 -9.13
C LEU A 30 12.12 1.34 -8.82
N GLN A 31 11.80 0.57 -7.78
CA GLN A 31 12.51 -0.66 -7.43
C GLN A 31 12.15 -1.85 -8.32
N ASP A 32 11.03 -1.79 -9.05
CA ASP A 32 10.64 -2.83 -9.99
C ASP A 32 11.44 -2.71 -11.30
N GLU A 33 12.60 -3.37 -11.34
CA GLU A 33 13.54 -3.36 -12.47
C GLU A 33 13.06 -4.24 -13.66
N GLN A 34 12.03 -5.08 -13.47
CA GLN A 34 11.58 -6.04 -14.49
C GLN A 34 10.49 -5.52 -15.44
N MET A 35 10.11 -4.24 -15.35
CA MET A 35 9.04 -3.68 -16.18
C MET A 35 9.50 -3.29 -17.60
N ASN A 36 8.72 -3.74 -18.59
CA ASN A 36 8.85 -3.27 -19.97
C ASN A 36 8.37 -1.80 -20.10
N LEU A 37 8.86 -1.06 -21.10
CA LEU A 37 8.63 0.40 -21.23
C LEU A 37 7.14 0.79 -21.25
N GLU A 38 6.29 0.03 -21.93
CA GLU A 38 4.84 0.29 -21.99
C GLU A 38 4.16 0.05 -20.63
N GLN A 39 4.54 -1.02 -19.93
CA GLN A 39 4.01 -1.34 -18.60
C GLN A 39 4.42 -0.28 -17.58
N ARG A 40 5.64 0.24 -17.72
CA ARG A 40 6.16 1.31 -16.87
C ARG A 40 5.36 2.60 -17.04
N LEU A 41 5.04 3.01 -18.26
CA LEU A 41 4.20 4.18 -18.51
C LEU A 41 2.79 4.00 -17.93
N PHE A 42 2.16 2.85 -18.20
CA PHE A 42 0.81 2.57 -17.71
C PHE A 42 0.75 2.56 -16.18
N SER A 43 1.72 1.91 -15.53
CA SER A 43 1.81 1.83 -14.07
C SER A 43 2.12 3.19 -13.45
N GLY A 44 2.90 4.04 -14.11
CA GLY A 44 3.11 5.44 -13.68
C GLY A 44 1.81 6.25 -13.71
N VAL A 45 0.97 6.09 -14.73
CA VAL A 45 -0.34 6.75 -14.80
C VAL A 45 -1.25 6.25 -13.67
N ILE A 46 -1.29 4.94 -13.44
CA ILE A 46 -2.06 4.34 -12.33
C ILE A 46 -1.57 4.88 -10.99
N LEU A 47 -0.26 5.02 -10.79
CA LEU A 47 0.32 5.53 -9.55
C LEU A 47 -0.15 6.95 -9.25
N VAL A 48 -0.16 7.84 -10.25
CA VAL A 48 -0.70 9.20 -10.09
C VAL A 48 -2.19 9.18 -9.77
N ILE A 49 -2.98 8.40 -10.50
CA ILE A 49 -4.43 8.28 -10.28
C ILE A 49 -4.72 7.73 -8.89
N ALA A 50 -3.99 6.70 -8.47
CA ALA A 50 -4.13 6.09 -7.17
C ALA A 50 -3.81 7.09 -6.06
N SER A 51 -2.79 7.94 -6.24
CA SER A 51 -2.39 8.89 -5.20
C SER A 51 -3.38 10.03 -5.05
N ILE A 52 -4.08 10.41 -6.12
CA ILE A 52 -5.22 11.31 -6.04
C ILE A 52 -6.39 10.59 -5.36
N LEU A 53 -6.70 9.36 -5.76
CA LEU A 53 -7.83 8.60 -5.22
C LEU A 53 -7.48 7.82 -3.94
N TRP A 54 -6.49 8.27 -3.17
CA TRP A 54 -5.95 7.52 -2.03
C TRP A 54 -7.00 7.20 -0.97
N ILE A 55 -7.98 8.09 -0.76
CA ILE A 55 -9.11 7.89 0.18
C ILE A 55 -9.88 6.61 -0.15
N VAL A 56 -9.95 6.23 -1.43
CA VAL A 56 -10.62 5.01 -1.89
C VAL A 56 -9.62 3.87 -2.00
N VAL A 57 -8.49 4.10 -2.68
CA VAL A 57 -7.50 3.05 -2.96
C VAL A 57 -6.93 2.42 -1.69
N VAL A 58 -6.61 3.22 -0.67
CA VAL A 58 -5.99 2.71 0.57
C VAL A 58 -6.92 1.74 1.32
N PRO A 59 -8.21 2.04 1.57
CA PRO A 59 -9.14 1.07 2.13
C PRO A 59 -9.28 -0.22 1.32
N PHE A 60 -9.38 -0.11 -0.01
CA PHE A 60 -9.51 -1.29 -0.87
C PHE A 60 -8.25 -2.16 -0.82
N ALA A 61 -7.07 -1.56 -0.90
CA ALA A 61 -5.80 -2.27 -0.76
C ALA A 61 -5.69 -2.98 0.60
N TYR A 62 -6.15 -2.33 1.67
CA TYR A 62 -6.16 -2.95 3.00
C TYR A 62 -7.15 -4.12 3.10
N LEU A 63 -8.33 -4.02 2.48
CA LEU A 63 -9.29 -5.13 2.42
C LEU A 63 -8.74 -6.31 1.64
N GLU A 64 -8.04 -6.06 0.53
CA GLU A 64 -7.39 -7.11 -0.25
C GLU A 64 -6.26 -7.77 0.54
N LEU A 65 -5.43 -6.98 1.22
CA LEU A 65 -4.40 -7.49 2.12
C LEU A 65 -4.99 -8.33 3.25
N LEU A 66 -6.09 -7.88 3.87
CA LEU A 66 -6.81 -8.62 4.92
C LEU A 66 -7.36 -9.94 4.39
N LYS A 67 -7.94 -9.94 3.18
CA LYS A 67 -8.45 -11.15 2.53
C LYS A 67 -7.33 -12.13 2.23
N PHE A 68 -6.19 -11.64 1.75
CA PHE A 68 -4.99 -12.45 1.54
C PHE A 68 -4.50 -13.05 2.87
N HIS A 69 -4.37 -12.23 3.90
CA HIS A 69 -3.93 -12.68 5.22
C HIS A 69 -4.86 -13.75 5.79
N LYS A 70 -6.18 -13.57 5.67
CA LYS A 70 -7.17 -14.56 6.13
C LYS A 70 -7.09 -15.87 5.35
N LYS A 71 -6.89 -15.81 4.03
CA LYS A 71 -6.78 -16.99 3.16
C LYS A 71 -5.50 -17.79 3.42
N HIS A 72 -4.40 -17.11 3.71
CA HIS A 72 -3.09 -17.72 3.88
C HIS A 72 -2.70 -17.91 5.36
N LYS A 73 -3.57 -17.54 6.30
CA LYS A 73 -3.33 -17.65 7.75
C LYS A 73 -2.93 -19.06 8.16
N GLU A 74 -3.62 -20.08 7.68
CA GLU A 74 -3.31 -21.48 8.04
C GLU A 74 -1.91 -21.90 7.55
N VAL A 75 -1.52 -21.49 6.34
CA VAL A 75 -0.18 -21.81 5.79
C VAL A 75 0.90 -21.06 6.55
N ILE A 76 0.67 -19.78 6.89
CA ILE A 76 1.60 -18.97 7.68
C ILE A 76 1.76 -19.55 9.10
N ASP A 77 0.65 -19.91 9.76
CA ASP A 77 0.67 -20.52 11.09
C ASP A 77 1.39 -21.88 11.08
N LEU A 78 1.20 -22.69 10.03
CA LEU A 78 1.91 -23.95 9.85
C LEU A 78 3.43 -23.74 9.65
N LEU A 79 3.83 -22.76 8.84
CA LEU A 79 5.25 -22.43 8.62
C LEU A 79 5.92 -21.91 9.89
N ILE A 80 5.24 -21.07 10.67
CA ILE A 80 5.74 -20.58 11.96
C ILE A 80 5.90 -21.74 12.95
N ASN A 81 4.90 -22.63 13.04
CA ASN A 81 4.95 -23.74 13.98
C ASN A 81 6.01 -24.78 13.59
N GLN A 82 6.18 -25.07 12.29
CA GLN A 82 7.23 -25.95 11.78
C GLN A 82 8.63 -25.36 11.99
N SER A 83 8.79 -24.04 11.84
CA SER A 83 10.06 -23.35 12.14
C SER A 83 10.40 -23.48 13.63
N ASN A 84 9.40 -23.35 14.51
CA ASN A 84 9.60 -23.48 15.95
C ASN A 84 9.93 -24.91 16.37
N SER A 85 9.26 -25.93 15.81
CA SER A 85 9.58 -27.33 16.14
C SER A 85 11.01 -27.70 15.76
N LYS A 86 11.49 -27.20 14.62
CA LYS A 86 12.87 -27.44 14.15
C LYS A 86 13.94 -26.77 15.03
N LEU A 87 13.57 -25.78 15.83
CA LEU A 87 14.46 -25.04 16.74
C LEU A 87 14.58 -25.71 18.12
N TYR A 88 13.71 -26.68 18.43
CA TYR A 88 13.72 -27.45 19.68
C TYR A 88 14.32 -28.87 19.52
N ASP A 89 14.55 -29.32 18.29
CA ASP A 89 15.11 -30.64 17.96
C ASP A 89 16.64 -30.61 17.68
N ASP A 90 17.32 -29.48 17.92
CA ASP A 90 18.80 -29.32 17.95
C ASP A 90 19.28 -29.04 19.38
#